data_AF-A0A2N3E1E2-F1
#
_entry.id   AF-A0A2N3E1E2-F1
#
_cell.length_a   1.000
_cell.length_b   1.000
_cell.length_c   1.000
_cell.angle_alpha   90.00
_cell.angle_beta   90.00
_cell.angle_gamma   90.00
#
_symmetry.space_group_name_H-M   'P 1'
#
loop_
_entity.id
_entity.type
_entity.pdbx_description
1 polymer ?
#
loop_
_entity_poly.entity_id
_entity_poly.type
_entity_poly.pdbx_seq_one_letter_code
_entity_poly.pdbx_strand_id
1 'polypeptide(L)'
;EWERAGTTASRFGINTTVGVLGLLDPAADWGMPQHSEDFGQTLGTYDVAEGPYLYLPVLGPAPPRDLTGFVVDQFFDPLTYIYWDKAKTVPVTRFVVNGIDQRARSLDTLDQIERTSVDHYATVRNLYRQIRKNEIANGTRNFDDLPDIENLNFDTNEPDSPRIGF
;
A
#
# COMPACT_ATOMS: atom_id res chain seq x y z
N GLU A 1 -8.80 9.14 13.18
CA GLU A 1 -8.11 7.95 13.76
C GLU A 1 -9.03 7.15 14.67
N TRP A 2 -9.54 7.72 15.77
CA TRP A 2 -10.45 7.00 16.68
C TRP A 2 -11.73 6.47 16.03
N GLU A 3 -12.31 7.23 15.10
CA GLU A 3 -13.48 6.80 14.34
C GLU A 3 -13.18 5.58 13.46
N ARG A 4 -12.09 5.61 12.69
CA ARG A 4 -11.66 4.47 11.86
C ARG A 4 -11.34 3.24 12.72
N ALA A 5 -10.68 3.43 13.86
CA ALA A 5 -10.42 2.35 14.81
C ALA A 5 -11.73 1.75 15.37
N GLY A 6 -12.70 2.60 15.74
CA GLY A 6 -14.02 2.17 16.19
C GLY A 6 -14.80 1.40 15.12
N THR A 7 -14.76 1.85 13.87
CA THR A 7 -15.35 1.16 12.72
C THR A 7 -14.70 -0.20 12.50
N THR A 8 -13.37 -0.29 12.52
CA THR A 8 -12.65 -1.56 12.38
C THR A 8 -12.97 -2.54 13.52
N ALA A 9 -13.02 -2.06 14.76
CA ALA A 9 -13.41 -2.89 15.91
C ALA A 9 -14.86 -3.40 15.80
N SER A 10 -15.77 -2.54 15.34
CA SER A 10 -17.18 -2.91 15.10
C SER A 10 -17.29 -3.95 13.98
N ARG A 11 -16.60 -3.74 12.85
CA ARG A 11 -16.51 -4.70 11.74
C ARG A 11 -15.99 -6.06 12.23
N PHE A 12 -14.93 -6.06 13.04
CA PHE A 12 -14.38 -7.29 13.61
C PHE A 12 -15.43 -8.04 14.44
N GLY A 13 -16.13 -7.35 15.35
CA GLY A 13 -17.19 -7.94 16.16
C GLY A 13 -18.34 -8.50 15.31
N ILE A 14 -18.83 -7.72 14.36
CA ILE A 14 -19.96 -8.08 13.48
C ILE A 14 -19.61 -9.26 12.58
N ASN A 15 -18.47 -9.21 11.89
CA ASN A 15 -18.06 -10.26 10.97
C ASN A 15 -17.72 -11.55 11.73
N THR A 16 -17.15 -11.45 12.93
CA THR A 16 -16.88 -12.64 13.76
C THR A 16 -18.15 -13.30 14.28
N THR A 17 -19.17 -12.52 14.66
CA THR A 17 -20.41 -13.03 15.25
C THR A 17 -21.48 -13.37 14.21
N VAL A 18 -21.92 -12.38 13.44
CA VAL A 18 -22.96 -12.50 12.41
C VAL A 18 -22.40 -13.09 11.13
N GLY A 19 -21.17 -12.72 10.77
CA GLY A 19 -20.48 -13.19 9.56
C GLY A 19 -19.85 -14.57 9.67
N VAL A 20 -20.22 -15.38 10.67
CA VAL A 20 -19.72 -16.75 10.89
C VAL A 20 -18.18 -16.78 10.94
N LEU A 21 -17.60 -16.19 11.99
CA LEU A 21 -16.14 -16.06 12.19
C LEU A 21 -15.42 -15.32 11.04
N GLY A 22 -16.13 -14.44 10.32
CA GLY A 22 -15.59 -13.63 9.24
C GLY A 22 -15.59 -14.31 7.87
N LEU A 23 -16.32 -15.43 7.70
CA LEU A 23 -16.55 -16.03 6.38
C LEU A 23 -17.43 -15.15 5.49
N LEU A 24 -18.30 -14.34 6.10
CA LEU A 24 -19.15 -13.35 5.43
C LEU A 24 -18.84 -11.95 5.98
N ASP A 25 -19.11 -10.90 5.19
CA ASP A 25 -18.89 -9.49 5.54
C ASP A 25 -20.19 -8.67 5.66
N PRO A 26 -21.10 -9.00 6.59
CA PRO A 26 -22.33 -8.23 6.80
C PRO A 26 -22.06 -6.78 7.25
N ALA A 27 -20.89 -6.50 7.83
CA ALA A 27 -20.55 -5.13 8.19
C ALA A 27 -20.39 -4.21 6.96
N ALA A 28 -19.89 -4.75 5.84
CA ALA A 28 -19.87 -4.01 4.57
C ALA A 28 -21.28 -3.69 4.07
N ASP A 29 -22.20 -4.66 4.14
CA ASP A 29 -23.61 -4.48 3.74
C ASP A 29 -24.34 -3.43 4.59
N TRP A 30 -23.89 -3.22 5.83
CA TRP A 30 -24.41 -2.18 6.73
C TRP A 30 -23.74 -0.81 6.57
N GLY A 31 -22.94 -0.63 5.52
CA GLY A 31 -22.33 0.65 5.18
C GLY A 31 -21.12 1.01 6.02
N MET A 32 -20.45 0.03 6.65
CA MET A 32 -19.18 0.26 7.35
C MET A 32 -18.02 0.02 6.39
N PRO A 33 -17.39 1.06 5.80
CA PRO A 33 -16.30 0.88 4.85
C PRO A 33 -15.09 0.19 5.52
N GLN A 34 -14.41 -0.66 4.76
CA GLN A 34 -13.14 -1.24 5.20
C GLN A 34 -12.02 -0.21 5.10
N HIS A 35 -11.16 -0.20 6.10
CA HIS A 35 -9.94 0.58 6.14
C HIS A 35 -8.75 -0.35 6.39
N SER A 36 -7.67 -0.16 5.63
CA SER A 36 -6.41 -0.86 5.85
C SER A 36 -5.38 0.13 6.37
N GLU A 37 -4.69 -0.23 7.43
CA GLU A 37 -3.61 0.54 8.07
C GLU A 37 -2.48 -0.43 8.38
N ASP A 38 -1.24 0.04 8.25
CA ASP A 38 -0.05 -0.75 8.55
C ASP A 38 0.96 0.09 9.35
N PHE A 39 1.94 -0.58 9.97
CA PHE A 39 2.89 0.13 10.84
C PHE A 39 3.80 1.09 10.06
N GLY A 40 4.00 0.88 8.76
CA GLY A 40 4.71 1.83 7.90
C GLY A 40 3.95 3.15 7.72
N GLN A 41 2.61 3.12 7.65
CA GLN A 41 1.76 4.32 7.62
C GLN A 41 1.84 5.06 8.95
N THR A 42 1.81 4.30 10.05
CA THR A 42 2.02 4.84 11.39
C THR A 42 3.35 5.58 11.47
N LEU A 43 4.47 4.94 11.08
CA LEU A 43 5.78 5.60 11.02
C LEU A 43 5.79 6.84 10.12
N GLY A 44 5.09 6.80 8.98
CA GLY A 44 4.94 7.93 8.09
C GLY A 44 4.21 9.13 8.72
N THR A 45 3.23 8.87 9.59
CA THR A 45 2.53 9.92 10.36
C THR A 45 3.44 10.58 11.40
N TYR A 46 4.47 9.87 11.87
CA TYR A 46 5.53 10.40 12.74
C TYR A 46 6.74 10.95 11.96
N ASP A 47 6.55 11.35 10.70
CA ASP A 47 7.57 11.94 9.83
C ASP A 47 8.82 11.07 9.60
N VAL A 48 8.71 9.75 9.79
CA VAL A 48 9.81 8.83 9.45
C VAL A 48 9.91 8.76 7.92
N ALA A 49 11.09 9.12 7.40
CA ALA A 49 11.37 9.10 5.97
C ALA A 49 11.28 7.67 5.40
N GLU A 50 10.79 7.55 4.15
CA GLU A 50 10.66 6.25 3.48
C GLU A 50 12.03 5.55 3.24
N GLY A 51 13.09 6.33 3.01
CA GLY A 51 14.41 5.83 2.61
C GLY A 51 14.53 5.59 1.10
N PRO A 52 15.59 4.89 0.65
CA PRO A 52 15.74 4.51 -0.76
C PRO A 52 14.58 3.62 -1.21
N TYR A 53 14.10 3.85 -2.43
CA TYR A 53 13.06 3.01 -3.02
C TYR A 53 13.64 1.64 -3.41
N LEU A 54 13.04 0.58 -2.88
CA LEU A 54 13.41 -0.81 -3.17
C LEU A 54 12.20 -1.52 -3.80
N TYR A 55 12.47 -2.43 -4.73
CA TYR A 55 11.46 -3.28 -5.33
C TYR A 55 11.85 -4.75 -5.12
N LEU A 56 11.01 -5.50 -4.45
CA LEU A 56 11.26 -6.89 -4.07
C LEU A 56 10.37 -7.85 -4.87
N PRO A 57 10.86 -9.04 -5.26
CA PRO A 57 10.01 -10.07 -5.83
C PRO A 57 8.87 -10.42 -4.87
N VAL A 58 7.67 -10.65 -5.40
CA VAL A 58 6.42 -10.96 -4.66
C VAL A 58 5.87 -9.79 -3.82
N LEU A 59 6.71 -9.08 -3.07
CA LEU A 59 6.30 -7.95 -2.22
C LEU A 59 6.04 -6.65 -3.00
N GLY A 60 6.73 -6.45 -4.12
CA GLY A 60 6.65 -5.20 -4.88
C GLY A 60 7.46 -4.07 -4.22
N PRO A 61 7.01 -2.81 -4.32
CA PRO A 61 7.67 -1.67 -3.69
C PRO A 61 7.76 -1.84 -2.17
N ALA A 62 8.97 -1.77 -1.60
CA ALA A 62 9.20 -1.97 -0.17
C ALA A 62 10.37 -1.10 0.34
N PRO A 63 10.23 0.24 0.39
CA PRO A 63 11.22 1.11 1.02
C PRO A 63 11.50 0.69 2.48
N PRO A 64 12.68 1.00 3.06
CA PRO A 64 13.05 0.58 4.40
C PRO A 64 12.00 0.84 5.48
N ARG A 65 11.33 2.01 5.47
CA ARG A 65 10.26 2.31 6.43
C ARG A 65 9.11 1.30 6.35
N ASP A 66 8.64 1.06 5.14
CA ASP A 66 7.47 0.20 4.90
C ASP A 66 7.84 -1.28 5.10
N LEU A 67 9.08 -1.68 4.80
CA LEU A 67 9.60 -3.00 5.11
C LEU A 67 9.71 -3.24 6.63
N THR A 68 10.21 -2.25 7.38
CA THR A 68 10.20 -2.31 8.85
C THR A 68 8.76 -2.37 9.38
N GLY A 69 7.85 -1.59 8.79
CA GLY A 69 6.41 -1.65 9.06
C GLY A 69 5.88 -3.07 8.94
N PHE A 70 6.07 -3.68 7.77
CA PHE A 70 5.68 -5.06 7.49
C PHE A 70 6.22 -6.07 8.51
N VAL A 71 7.49 -5.94 8.93
CA VAL A 71 8.07 -6.82 9.96
C VAL A 71 7.35 -6.64 11.29
N VAL A 72 7.07 -5.41 11.69
CA VAL A 72 6.33 -5.11 12.93
C VAL A 72 4.91 -5.66 12.84
N ASP A 73 4.21 -5.47 11.73
CA ASP A 73 2.86 -6.01 11.51
C ASP A 73 2.84 -7.54 11.65
N GLN A 74 3.87 -8.22 11.14
CA GLN A 74 4.00 -9.67 11.27
C GLN A 74 4.16 -10.13 12.73
N PHE A 75 4.79 -9.34 13.59
CA PHE A 75 4.85 -9.62 15.03
C PHE A 75 3.49 -9.48 15.71
N PHE A 76 2.59 -8.64 15.18
CA PHE A 76 1.24 -8.47 15.73
C PHE A 76 0.18 -9.38 15.08
N ASP A 77 0.50 -10.11 14.01
CA ASP A 77 -0.40 -11.11 13.43
C ASP A 77 -0.58 -12.33 14.37
N PRO A 78 -1.80 -12.61 14.87
CA PRO A 78 -2.08 -13.79 15.71
C PRO A 78 -1.65 -15.12 15.07
N LEU A 79 -1.65 -15.21 13.73
CA LEU A 79 -1.24 -16.41 13.01
C LEU A 79 0.25 -16.72 13.16
N THR A 80 1.09 -15.70 13.37
CA THR A 80 2.52 -15.86 13.66
C THR A 80 2.71 -16.73 14.91
N TYR A 81 1.87 -16.55 15.92
CA TYR A 81 1.91 -17.30 17.18
C TYR A 81 1.24 -18.68 17.07
N ILE A 82 0.11 -18.80 16.35
CA ILE A 82 -0.57 -20.09 16.13
C ILE A 82 0.34 -21.12 15.44
N TYR A 83 1.21 -20.64 14.54
CA TYR A 83 2.16 -21.47 13.81
C TYR A 83 3.60 -21.32 14.32
N TRP A 84 3.83 -20.78 15.52
CA TRP A 84 5.19 -20.55 16.04
C TRP A 84 6.02 -21.85 16.10
N ASP A 85 5.46 -22.89 16.73
CA ASP A 85 6.07 -24.23 16.88
C ASP A 85 5.61 -25.26 15.83
N LYS A 86 4.88 -24.82 14.80
CA LYS A 86 4.35 -25.68 13.74
C LYS A 86 5.11 -25.50 12.43
N ALA A 87 4.86 -26.38 11.48
CA ALA A 87 5.36 -26.23 10.12
C ALA A 87 4.96 -24.86 9.54
N LYS A 88 5.94 -24.11 9.04
CA LYS A 88 5.74 -22.80 8.42
C LYS A 88 5.10 -22.88 7.02
N THR A 89 4.74 -24.07 6.56
CA THR A 89 4.12 -24.29 5.24
C THR A 89 2.88 -23.44 5.05
N VAL A 90 1.97 -23.38 6.03
CA VAL A 90 0.74 -22.57 5.94
C VAL A 90 1.03 -21.07 5.81
N PRO A 91 1.77 -20.42 6.74
CA PRO A 91 2.03 -18.98 6.65
C PRO A 91 2.85 -18.61 5.41
N VAL A 92 3.85 -19.42 5.02
CA VAL A 92 4.64 -19.17 3.80
C VAL A 92 3.78 -19.30 2.54
N THR A 93 2.98 -20.36 2.43
CA THR A 93 2.08 -20.53 1.27
C THR A 93 1.08 -19.39 1.19
N ARG A 94 0.47 -18.99 2.32
CA ARG A 94 -0.46 -17.84 2.36
C ARG A 94 0.21 -16.56 1.89
N PHE A 95 1.41 -16.27 2.38
CA PHE A 95 2.18 -15.10 1.97
C PHE A 95 2.46 -15.09 0.46
N VAL A 96 2.96 -16.21 -0.08
CA VAL A 96 3.27 -16.32 -1.51
C VAL A 96 2.01 -16.21 -2.36
N VAL A 97 0.94 -16.93 -2.00
CA VAL A 97 -0.34 -16.89 -2.73
C VAL A 97 -0.92 -15.48 -2.74
N ASN A 98 -0.94 -14.80 -1.58
CA ASN A 98 -1.43 -13.42 -1.49
C ASN A 98 -0.58 -12.46 -2.34
N GLY A 99 0.74 -12.62 -2.35
CA GLY A 99 1.61 -11.78 -3.17
C GLY A 99 1.41 -12.02 -4.67
N ILE A 100 1.22 -13.28 -5.08
CA ILE A 100 0.90 -13.62 -6.48
C ILE A 100 -0.47 -13.06 -6.86
N ASP A 101 -1.48 -13.25 -6.02
CA ASP A 101 -2.85 -12.75 -6.22
C ASP A 101 -2.89 -11.22 -6.31
N GLN A 102 -2.16 -10.52 -5.44
CA GLN A 102 -2.01 -9.07 -5.49
C GLN A 102 -1.35 -8.60 -6.80
N ARG A 103 -0.29 -9.29 -7.22
CA ARG A 103 0.36 -9.00 -8.49
C ARG A 103 -0.59 -9.24 -9.65
N ALA A 104 -1.31 -10.36 -9.66
CA ALA A 104 -2.26 -10.74 -10.70
C ALA A 104 -3.36 -9.68 -10.88
N ARG A 105 -3.93 -9.19 -9.77
CA ARG A 105 -4.91 -8.08 -9.79
C ARG A 105 -4.35 -6.78 -10.35
N SER A 106 -3.03 -6.59 -10.31
CA SER A 106 -2.36 -5.37 -10.76
C SER A 106 -1.76 -5.49 -12.16
N LEU A 107 -1.71 -6.69 -12.76
CA LEU A 107 -1.01 -6.94 -14.03
C LEU A 107 -1.52 -6.04 -15.16
N ASP A 108 -2.83 -5.97 -15.37
CA ASP A 108 -3.43 -5.17 -16.46
C ASP A 108 -3.08 -3.68 -16.35
N THR A 109 -3.02 -3.16 -15.12
CA THR A 109 -2.63 -1.77 -14.84
C THR A 109 -1.14 -1.57 -15.09
N LEU A 110 -0.30 -2.50 -14.65
CA LEU A 110 1.15 -2.44 -14.83
C LEU A 110 1.52 -2.55 -16.32
N ASP A 111 0.86 -3.42 -17.08
CA ASP A 111 1.04 -3.58 -18.52
C ASP A 111 0.63 -2.32 -19.29
N GLN A 112 -0.45 -1.65 -18.86
CA GLN A 112 -0.84 -0.37 -19.44
C GLN A 112 0.22 0.70 -19.18
N ILE A 113 0.68 0.83 -17.92
CA ILE A 113 1.75 1.76 -17.55
C ILE A 113 3.00 1.47 -18.38
N GLU A 114 3.41 0.22 -18.52
CA GLU A 114 4.55 -0.18 -19.35
C GLU A 114 4.41 0.29 -20.80
N ARG A 115 3.23 0.13 -21.41
CA ARG A 115 2.99 0.52 -22.81
C ARG A 115 2.91 2.03 -23.03
N THR A 116 2.44 2.79 -22.03
CA THR A 116 2.22 4.24 -22.16
C THR A 116 3.35 5.09 -21.57
N SER A 117 4.21 4.52 -20.73
CA SER A 117 5.29 5.25 -20.06
C SER A 117 6.61 5.15 -20.83
N VAL A 118 7.40 6.23 -20.76
CA VAL A 118 8.77 6.24 -21.28
C VAL A 118 9.71 5.45 -20.35
N ASP A 119 9.50 5.58 -19.03
CA ASP A 119 10.20 4.81 -18.00
C ASP A 119 9.18 4.16 -17.06
N HIS A 120 8.97 2.86 -17.23
CA HIS A 120 8.07 2.07 -16.42
C HIS A 120 8.45 2.10 -14.93
N TYR A 121 9.75 1.99 -14.61
CA TYR A 121 10.22 1.92 -13.24
C TYR A 121 10.02 3.25 -12.51
N ALA A 122 10.41 4.36 -13.14
CA ALA A 122 10.21 5.69 -12.57
C ALA A 122 8.71 5.98 -12.36
N THR A 123 7.87 5.58 -13.31
CA THR A 123 6.41 5.76 -13.22
C THR A 123 5.81 4.97 -12.06
N VAL A 124 6.14 3.68 -11.94
CA VAL A 124 5.66 2.84 -10.83
C VAL A 124 6.14 3.38 -9.48
N ARG A 125 7.41 3.81 -9.37
CA ARG A 125 7.96 4.42 -8.16
C ARG A 125 7.20 5.68 -7.75
N ASN A 126 6.91 6.57 -8.71
CA ASN A 126 6.21 7.82 -8.44
C ASN A 126 4.75 7.55 -8.04
N LEU A 127 4.08 6.62 -8.71
CA LEU A 127 2.73 6.21 -8.37
C LEU A 127 2.66 5.60 -6.97
N TYR A 128 3.59 4.71 -6.63
CA TYR A 128 3.72 4.14 -5.29
C TYR A 128 3.80 5.24 -4.23
N ARG A 129 4.71 6.21 -4.40
CA ARG A 129 4.87 7.33 -3.45
C ARG A 129 3.60 8.16 -3.30
N GLN A 130 2.89 8.41 -4.39
CA GLN A 130 1.62 9.15 -4.34
C GLN A 130 0.55 8.41 -3.57
N ILE A 131 0.37 7.11 -3.85
CA ILE A 131 -0.56 6.24 -3.13
C ILE A 131 -0.18 6.24 -1.65
N ARG A 132 1.09 6.00 -1.33
CA ARG A 132 1.56 5.92 0.05
C ARG A 132 1.37 7.22 0.84
N LYS A 133 1.61 8.38 0.21
CA LYS A 133 1.29 9.68 0.81
C LYS A 133 -0.21 9.85 1.09
N ASN A 134 -1.07 9.32 0.22
CA ASN A 134 -2.52 9.36 0.43
C ASN A 134 -2.95 8.45 1.59
N GLU A 135 -2.38 7.25 1.67
CA GLU A 135 -2.62 6.30 2.76
C GLU A 135 -2.23 6.90 4.11
N ILE A 136 -1.02 7.45 4.24
CA ILE A 136 -0.54 8.13 5.46
C ILE A 136 -1.44 9.31 5.83
N ALA A 137 -1.96 10.03 4.83
CA ALA A 137 -2.88 11.14 5.04
C ALA A 137 -4.34 10.69 5.17
N ASN A 138 -4.63 9.39 5.29
CA ASN A 138 -5.97 8.84 5.47
C ASN A 138 -6.99 9.26 4.39
N GLY A 139 -6.51 9.49 3.17
CA GLY A 139 -7.33 10.02 2.07
C GLY A 139 -7.65 11.52 2.17
N THR A 140 -7.33 12.19 3.28
CA THR A 140 -7.47 13.65 3.44
C THR A 140 -6.27 14.36 2.82
N ARG A 141 -6.29 14.57 1.51
CA ARG A 141 -5.28 15.42 0.85
C ARG A 141 -5.67 16.89 0.96
N ASN A 142 -4.71 17.71 1.36
CA ASN A 142 -4.74 19.13 1.00
C ASN A 142 -4.31 19.24 -0.47
N PHE A 143 -5.12 19.89 -1.32
CA PHE A 143 -4.83 20.01 -2.75
C PHE A 143 -3.55 20.84 -3.01
N ASP A 144 -3.12 21.62 -2.02
CA ASP A 144 -1.89 22.43 -2.05
C ASP A 144 -0.60 21.58 -1.99
N ASP A 145 -0.67 20.32 -1.54
CA ASP A 145 0.48 19.38 -1.46
C ASP A 145 0.61 18.47 -2.69
N LEU A 146 -0.30 18.63 -3.67
CA LEU A 146 -0.17 17.93 -4.94
C LEU A 146 0.97 18.58 -5.72
N PRO A 147 1.94 17.81 -6.25
CA PRO A 147 2.90 18.37 -7.20
C PRO A 147 2.13 18.92 -8.39
N ASP A 148 2.45 20.14 -8.82
CA ASP A 148 1.87 20.71 -10.03
C ASP A 148 2.01 19.69 -11.15
N ILE A 149 0.90 19.33 -11.77
CA ILE A 149 0.86 18.41 -12.93
C ILE A 149 1.71 18.97 -14.09
N GLU A 150 1.93 20.30 -14.12
CA GLU A 150 2.84 20.98 -15.04
C GLU A 150 4.34 20.77 -14.70
N ASN A 151 4.66 20.48 -13.44
CA ASN A 151 6.02 20.18 -12.95
C ASN A 151 6.27 18.67 -12.76
N LEU A 152 5.36 17.81 -13.22
CA LEU A 152 5.67 16.40 -13.48
C LEU A 152 6.57 16.33 -14.72
N ASN A 153 7.83 16.76 -14.55
CA ASN A 153 8.88 16.39 -15.46
C ASN A 153 9.07 14.88 -15.26
N PHE A 154 8.35 14.07 -16.04
CA PHE A 154 8.82 12.75 -16.37
C PHE A 154 10.20 13.01 -16.92
N ASP A 155 11.25 12.64 -16.18
CA ASP A 155 12.65 12.85 -16.58
C ASP A 155 12.93 12.04 -17.85
N THR A 156 12.39 12.53 -18.96
CA THR A 156 12.85 12.27 -20.29
C THR A 156 14.14 13.05 -20.35
N ASN A 157 15.26 12.34 -20.51
CA ASN A 157 16.58 12.93 -20.77
C ASN A 157 16.54 13.77 -22.06
N GLU A 158 15.86 14.90 -22.03
CA GLU A 158 15.74 15.86 -23.11
C GLU A 158 16.79 16.93 -22.83
N PRO A 159 17.80 17.09 -23.69
CA PRO A 159 18.78 18.13 -23.51
C PRO A 159 18.09 19.50 -23.56
N ASP A 160 18.39 20.36 -22.58
CA ASP A 160 17.87 21.72 -22.46
C ASP A 160 17.82 22.41 -23.83
N SER A 161 16.61 22.55 -24.37
CA SER A 161 16.39 23.31 -25.59
C SER A 161 16.49 24.80 -25.23
N PRO A 162 17.33 25.60 -25.93
CA PRO A 162 17.55 26.98 -25.56
C PRO A 162 16.25 27.78 -25.65
N ARG A 163 15.95 28.50 -24.57
CA ARG A 163 14.79 29.40 -24.46
C ARG A 163 14.83 30.42 -25.60
N ILE A 164 13.91 30.29 -26.56
CA ILE A 164 13.66 31.34 -27.54
C ILE A 164 12.63 32.28 -26.92
N GLY A 165 13.10 33.44 -26.47
CA GLY A 165 12.26 34.51 -25.96
C GLY A 165 11.47 35.18 -27.07
N PHE A 166 10.20 35.46 -26.77
CA PHE A 166 9.42 36.52 -27.38
C PHE A 166 8.87 37.41 -26.26
#